data_AF-A0A2A2KEH9-F1
#
_entry.id   AF-A0A2A2KEH9-F1
#
_cell.length_a   1.000
_cell.length_b   1.000
_cell.length_c   1.000
_cell.angle_alpha   90.00
_cell.angle_beta   90.00
_cell.angle_gamma   90.00
#
_symmetry.space_group_name_H-M   'P 1'
#
loop_
_entity.id
_entity.type
_entity.pdbx_description
1 polymer ?
#
loop_
_entity_poly.entity_id
_entity_poly.type
_entity_poly.pdbx_seq_one_letter_code
_entity_poly.pdbx_strand_id
1 'polypeptide(L)'
;MIDVVTLSPTPQPTTSCSPPETVVTAFESASTSANEKAYYCQRCLNHDLQIPRKGHKKNCMYLFCECQNCVLVEKRRVLNNMLSKKMLIQANGLKSSSATNGKKIRDPKCARCAAHGVENPLRGHKKSQCAFSNCECSSVGPLH
;
A
#
# COMPACT_ATOMS: atom_id res chain seq x y z
N MET A 1 -47.53 -40.57 13.35
CA MET A 1 -46.72 -40.21 14.52
C MET A 1 -45.28 -40.25 14.05
N ILE A 2 -44.75 -39.11 13.61
CA ILE A 2 -43.34 -38.95 13.24
C ILE A 2 -42.94 -37.56 13.72
N ASP A 3 -42.25 -37.52 14.85
CA ASP A 3 -41.71 -36.33 15.49
C ASP A 3 -40.51 -35.81 14.71
N VAL A 4 -40.64 -34.59 14.17
CA VAL A 4 -39.54 -33.88 13.51
C VAL A 4 -38.93 -32.92 14.52
N VAL A 5 -37.80 -33.32 15.11
CA VAL A 5 -37.00 -32.48 16.02
C VAL A 5 -36.51 -31.25 15.25
N THR A 6 -37.11 -30.10 15.57
CA THR A 6 -36.74 -28.79 15.02
C THR A 6 -35.67 -28.19 15.91
N LEU A 7 -34.42 -28.16 15.45
CA LEU A 7 -33.29 -27.58 16.17
C LEU A 7 -33.28 -26.05 15.99
N SER A 8 -33.38 -25.34 17.11
CA SER A 8 -33.32 -23.88 17.22
C SER A 8 -31.92 -23.32 16.88
N PRO A 9 -31.81 -22.23 16.10
CA PRO A 9 -30.58 -21.47 16.00
C PRO A 9 -30.45 -20.45 17.15
N THR A 10 -29.38 -20.59 17.92
CA THR A 10 -28.94 -19.65 18.97
C THR A 10 -28.57 -18.28 18.37
N PRO A 11 -29.16 -17.17 18.84
CA PRO A 11 -28.70 -15.84 18.48
C PRO A 11 -27.41 -15.49 19.25
N GLN A 12 -26.44 -14.98 18.50
CA GLN A 12 -25.13 -14.55 18.98
C GLN A 12 -25.23 -13.28 19.86
N PRO A 13 -24.34 -13.12 20.84
CA PRO A 13 -24.31 -11.94 21.71
C PRO A 13 -23.92 -10.69 20.90
N THR A 14 -24.81 -9.70 20.94
CA THR A 14 -24.61 -8.38 20.36
C THR A 14 -23.50 -7.63 21.10
N THR A 15 -22.50 -7.23 20.32
CA THR A 15 -21.48 -6.25 20.65
C THR A 15 -22.09 -4.92 21.09
N SER A 16 -21.92 -4.56 22.36
CA SER A 16 -22.06 -3.18 22.83
C SER A 16 -20.93 -2.88 23.81
N CYS A 17 -19.78 -2.46 23.29
CA CYS A 17 -18.71 -1.88 24.09
C CYS A 17 -18.83 -0.36 23.95
N SER A 18 -19.62 0.26 24.83
CA SER A 18 -19.57 1.69 25.08
C SER A 18 -18.28 1.98 25.87
N PRO A 19 -17.42 2.91 25.45
CA PRO A 19 -16.31 3.34 26.30
C PRO A 19 -16.86 4.14 27.49
N PRO A 20 -16.37 3.91 28.72
CA PRO A 20 -16.66 4.78 29.85
C PRO A 20 -15.98 6.14 29.64
N GLU A 21 -16.70 7.23 29.94
CA GLU A 21 -16.14 8.58 29.99
C GLU A 21 -15.16 8.65 31.17
N THR A 22 -13.87 8.47 30.90
CA THR A 22 -12.81 8.68 31.87
C THR A 22 -12.25 10.07 31.73
N VAL A 23 -12.58 10.89 32.73
CA VAL A 23 -11.96 12.17 33.08
C VAL A 23 -10.43 12.03 33.01
N VAL A 24 -9.79 12.76 32.10
CA VAL A 24 -8.33 12.83 31.99
C VAL A 24 -7.85 14.06 32.76
N THR A 25 -7.40 13.84 33.99
CA THR A 25 -6.63 14.83 34.75
C THR A 25 -5.16 14.75 34.34
N ALA A 26 -4.59 15.89 33.97
CA ALA A 26 -3.24 16.04 33.46
C ALA A 26 -2.16 15.64 34.48
N PHE A 27 -1.06 15.07 33.99
CA PHE A 27 0.27 15.38 34.51
C PHE A 27 1.26 15.53 33.36
N GLU A 28 2.05 16.58 33.49
CA GLU A 28 2.90 17.19 32.48
C GLU A 28 4.34 16.64 32.62
N SER A 29 5.02 16.37 31.51
CA SER A 29 6.27 17.07 31.16
C SER A 29 7.12 16.37 30.10
N ALA A 30 7.44 17.18 29.08
CA ALA A 30 8.70 17.27 28.34
C ALA A 30 9.18 16.07 27.52
N SER A 31 9.13 16.22 26.19
CA SER A 31 10.32 16.49 25.34
C SER A 31 9.92 16.53 23.87
N THR A 32 10.28 17.61 23.20
CA THR A 32 10.11 17.85 21.77
C THR A 32 10.92 16.86 20.90
N SER A 33 10.30 16.40 19.81
CA SER A 33 10.89 16.13 18.47
C SER A 33 10.54 14.75 17.89
N ALA A 34 9.88 14.80 16.73
CA ALA A 34 9.62 13.72 15.76
C ALA A 34 8.79 12.51 16.25
N ASN A 35 7.64 12.33 15.60
CA ASN A 35 6.75 11.17 15.67
C ASN A 35 7.45 9.91 15.10
N GLU A 36 8.50 9.38 15.75
CA GLU A 36 9.08 8.09 15.36
C GLU A 36 8.16 6.98 15.89
N LYS A 37 7.24 6.51 15.05
CA LYS A 37 6.38 5.36 15.34
C LYS A 37 7.28 4.14 15.60
N ALA A 38 7.48 3.80 16.87
CA ALA A 38 8.22 2.62 17.27
C ALA A 38 7.46 1.36 16.84
N TYR A 39 8.11 0.50 16.06
CA TYR A 39 7.55 -0.80 15.67
C TYR A 39 7.98 -1.88 16.66
N TYR A 40 7.00 -2.62 17.19
CA TYR A 40 7.21 -3.72 18.14
C TYR A 40 7.35 -5.09 17.46
N CYS A 41 7.92 -6.05 18.19
CA CYS A 41 8.01 -7.44 17.76
C CYS A 41 6.64 -8.11 17.82
N GLN A 42 6.09 -8.48 16.65
CA GLN A 42 4.76 -9.10 16.58
C GLN A 42 4.65 -10.43 17.36
N ARG A 43 5.73 -11.23 17.41
CA ARG A 43 5.73 -12.48 18.20
C ARG A 43 5.61 -12.20 19.69
N CYS A 44 6.30 -11.19 20.22
CA CYS A 44 6.16 -10.77 21.61
C CYS A 44 4.79 -10.17 21.90
N LEU A 45 4.26 -9.35 20.99
CA LEU A 45 2.91 -8.78 21.13
C LEU A 45 1.82 -9.86 21.24
N ASN A 46 1.97 -10.98 20.53
CA ASN A 46 1.02 -12.10 20.64
C ASN A 46 1.02 -12.81 22.01
N HIS A 47 2.00 -12.50 22.86
CA HIS A 47 2.16 -12.99 24.23
C HIS A 47 2.25 -11.81 25.22
N ASP A 48 1.61 -10.69 24.87
CA ASP A 48 1.45 -9.51 25.72
C ASP A 48 2.75 -8.78 26.12
N LEU A 49 3.85 -9.03 25.39
CA LEU A 49 5.15 -8.37 25.60
C LEU A 49 5.43 -7.30 24.52
N GLN A 50 5.58 -6.05 24.93
CA GLN A 50 5.88 -4.92 24.04
C GLN A 50 7.39 -4.67 23.90
N ILE A 51 8.07 -5.48 23.08
CA ILE A 51 9.51 -5.32 22.84
C ILE A 51 9.77 -4.61 21.50
N PRO A 52 10.59 -3.54 21.46
CA PRO A 52 10.97 -2.88 20.21
C PRO A 52 11.59 -3.86 19.22
N ARG A 53 11.18 -3.79 17.95
CA ARG A 53 11.61 -4.77 16.94
C ARG A 53 13.09 -4.61 16.55
N LYS A 54 13.64 -3.40 16.63
CA LYS A 54 15.02 -3.08 16.23
C LYS A 54 16.01 -3.86 17.09
N GLY A 55 16.83 -4.72 16.48
CA GLY A 55 17.80 -5.57 17.18
C GLY A 55 17.24 -6.81 17.89
N HIS A 56 15.92 -6.91 18.08
CA HIS A 56 15.32 -7.95 18.91
C HIS A 56 15.23 -9.35 18.28
N LYS A 57 15.32 -9.48 16.95
CA LYS A 57 15.04 -10.74 16.21
C LYS A 57 15.77 -11.98 16.76
N LYS A 58 17.05 -11.86 17.13
CA LYS A 58 17.87 -13.01 17.61
C LYS A 58 17.62 -13.33 19.09
N ASN A 59 17.18 -12.35 19.86
CA ASN A 59 17.01 -12.43 21.31
C ASN A 59 15.53 -12.60 21.70
N CYS A 60 14.67 -12.86 20.71
CA CYS A 60 13.25 -13.03 20.92
C CYS A 60 13.00 -14.36 21.63
N MET A 61 12.42 -14.30 22.83
CA MET A 61 12.05 -15.50 23.59
C MET A 61 11.07 -16.39 22.82
N TYR A 62 10.22 -15.79 21.98
CA TYR A 62 9.23 -16.48 21.15
C TYR A 62 9.70 -16.72 19.71
N LEU A 63 11.02 -16.66 19.46
CA LEU A 63 11.61 -16.89 18.13
C LEU A 63 11.16 -18.22 17.52
N PHE A 64 11.07 -19.26 18.36
CA PHE A 64 10.66 -20.62 17.97
C PHE A 64 9.27 -20.99 18.48
N CYS A 65 8.45 -20.02 18.91
CA CYS A 65 7.09 -20.32 19.35
C CYS A 65 6.23 -20.82 18.18
N GLU A 66 5.49 -21.91 18.41
CA GLU A 66 4.63 -22.60 17.45
C GLU A 66 3.12 -22.44 17.76
N CYS A 67 2.74 -21.51 18.63
CA CYS A 67 1.34 -21.20 18.89
C CYS A 67 0.64 -20.69 17.61
N GLN A 68 -0.69 -20.82 17.55
CA GLN A 68 -1.48 -20.45 16.36
C GLN A 68 -1.20 -19.02 15.88
N ASN A 69 -1.13 -18.05 16.80
CA ASN A 69 -0.86 -16.65 16.47
C ASN A 69 0.54 -16.45 15.87
N CYS A 70 1.56 -17.11 16.43
CA CYS A 70 2.95 -17.02 15.94
C CYS A 70 3.14 -17.73 14.58
N VAL A 71 2.45 -18.84 14.35
CA VAL A 71 2.44 -19.52 13.04
C VAL A 71 1.81 -18.63 11.97
N LEU A 72 0.72 -17.92 12.27
CA LEU A 72 0.08 -16.98 11.34
C LEU A 72 1.01 -15.80 10.99
N VAL A 73 1.79 -15.29 11.95
CA VAL A 73 2.80 -14.25 11.70
C VAL A 73 3.85 -14.74 10.70
N GLU A 74 4.35 -15.98 10.85
CA GLU A 74 5.34 -16.53 9.93
C GLU A 74 4.74 -16.76 8.52
N LYS A 75 3.54 -17.35 8.43
CA LYS A 75 2.82 -17.53 7.15
C LYS A 75 2.62 -16.20 6.43
N ARG A 76 2.20 -15.15 7.14
CA ARG A 76 2.03 -13.79 6.57
C ARG A 76 3.35 -13.24 6.05
N ARG A 77 4.46 -13.44 6.78
CA ARG A 77 5.80 -12.99 6.39
C ARG A 77 6.28 -13.69 5.12
N VAL A 78 6.07 -15.00 5.00
CA VAL A 78 6.41 -15.79 3.79
C VAL A 78 5.59 -15.30 2.60
N LEU A 79 4.28 -15.14 2.78
CA LEU A 79 3.40 -14.63 1.72
C LEU A 79 3.83 -13.23 1.25
N ASN A 80 4.12 -12.31 2.17
CA ASN A 80 4.61 -10.97 1.82
C ASN A 80 5.94 -11.02 1.05
N ASN A 81 6.89 -11.86 1.47
CA ASN A 81 8.15 -12.04 0.75
C ASN A 81 7.92 -12.52 -0.69
N MET A 82 7.03 -13.50 -0.87
CA MET A 82 6.68 -14.01 -2.19
C MET A 82 5.98 -12.94 -3.05
N LEU A 83 5.04 -12.20 -2.48
CA LEU A 83 4.34 -11.12 -3.19
C LEU A 83 5.32 -10.01 -3.61
N SER A 84 6.18 -9.55 -2.70
CA SER A 84 7.24 -8.58 -3.03
C SER A 84 8.14 -9.11 -4.15
N LYS A 85 8.58 -10.37 -4.10
CA LYS A 85 9.41 -10.98 -5.15
C LYS A 85 8.69 -11.08 -6.50
N LYS A 86 7.40 -11.46 -6.52
CA LYS A 86 6.60 -11.54 -7.74
C LYS A 86 6.32 -10.17 -8.36
N MET A 87 6.17 -9.12 -7.55
CA MET A 87 6.02 -7.74 -8.04
C MET A 87 7.32 -7.22 -8.67
N LEU A 88 8.49 -7.57 -8.12
CA LEU A 88 9.79 -7.23 -8.73
C LEU A 88 10.00 -7.91 -10.08
N ILE A 89 9.57 -9.17 -10.22
CA ILE A 89 9.65 -9.90 -11.51
C ILE A 89 8.70 -9.27 -12.54
N GLN A 90 7.48 -8.91 -12.14
CA GLN A 90 6.52 -8.23 -13.04
C GLN A 90 6.95 -6.81 -13.43
N ALA A 91 7.64 -6.08 -12.55
CA ALA A 91 8.21 -4.77 -12.88
C ALA A 91 9.34 -4.87 -13.93
N ASN A 92 10.07 -5.99 -14.00
CA ASN A 92 11.09 -6.24 -15.03
C ASN A 92 10.51 -6.78 -16.34
N GLY A 93 9.33 -7.41 -16.33
CA GLY A 93 8.64 -7.92 -17.52
C GLY A 93 7.86 -6.86 -18.31
N LEU A 94 7.68 -5.65 -17.78
CA LEU A 94 6.85 -4.60 -18.41
C LEU A 94 7.59 -3.71 -19.41
N LYS A 95 8.86 -4.01 -19.74
CA LYS A 95 9.64 -3.24 -20.74
C LYS A 95 9.63 -3.85 -22.13
N SER A 96 8.95 -4.97 -22.35
CA SER A 96 8.92 -5.61 -23.66
C SER A 96 7.52 -6.13 -23.97
N SER A 97 6.87 -5.44 -24.92
CA SER A 97 5.87 -6.01 -25.83
C SER A 97 4.43 -6.17 -25.31
N SER A 98 3.64 -5.11 -25.54
CA SER A 98 2.24 -5.12 -25.99
C SER A 98 1.51 -6.47 -26.07
N ALA A 99 0.52 -6.71 -25.19
CA ALA A 99 -0.64 -7.56 -25.46
C ALA A 99 -1.79 -7.34 -24.45
N THR A 100 -2.94 -6.94 -24.99
CA THR A 100 -4.33 -7.13 -24.49
C THR A 100 -4.76 -6.55 -23.13
N ASN A 101 -5.54 -5.46 -23.24
CA ASN A 101 -6.63 -5.01 -22.36
C ASN A 101 -6.34 -4.71 -20.87
N GLY A 102 -6.08 -3.43 -20.58
CA GLY A 102 -6.27 -2.85 -19.24
C GLY A 102 -5.21 -1.84 -18.81
N LYS A 103 -5.51 -0.54 -19.01
CA LYS A 103 -4.71 0.66 -18.66
C LYS A 103 -3.48 0.91 -19.55
N LYS A 104 -3.72 1.60 -20.67
CA LYS A 104 -2.68 2.25 -21.47
C LYS A 104 -1.84 3.14 -20.55
N ILE A 105 -0.56 2.79 -20.37
CA ILE A 105 0.41 3.72 -19.77
C ILE A 105 0.39 4.96 -20.67
N ARG A 106 0.15 6.12 -20.08
CA ARG A 106 0.03 7.36 -20.86
C ARG A 106 1.44 7.83 -21.18
N ASP A 107 1.85 7.71 -22.44
CA ASP A 107 3.04 8.39 -22.97
C ASP A 107 2.62 9.77 -23.48
N PRO A 108 2.83 10.85 -22.71
CA PRO A 108 2.44 12.18 -23.12
C PRO A 108 3.27 12.62 -24.33
N LYS A 109 2.61 13.24 -25.32
CA LYS A 109 3.24 13.86 -26.50
C LYS A 109 3.48 15.35 -26.25
N CYS A 110 4.42 15.94 -26.97
CA CYS A 110 4.68 17.38 -26.91
C CYS A 110 3.49 18.16 -27.46
N ALA A 111 2.79 18.89 -26.59
CA ALA A 111 1.60 19.64 -26.93
C ALA A 111 1.82 20.66 -28.06
N ARG A 112 3.01 21.26 -28.13
CA ARG A 112 3.37 22.23 -29.17
C ARG A 112 3.54 21.59 -30.54
N CYS A 113 4.27 20.47 -30.60
CA CYS A 113 4.38 19.71 -31.85
C CYS A 113 3.00 19.21 -32.30
N ALA A 114 2.19 18.70 -31.37
CA ALA A 114 0.86 18.18 -31.67
C ALA A 114 -0.09 19.26 -32.25
N ALA A 115 0.02 20.52 -31.79
CA ALA A 115 -0.75 21.63 -32.34
C ALA A 115 -0.45 21.94 -33.82
N HIS A 116 0.70 21.49 -34.32
CA HIS A 116 1.12 21.63 -35.72
C HIS A 116 1.07 20.28 -36.47
N GLY A 117 0.39 19.27 -35.94
CA GLY A 117 0.27 17.94 -36.56
C GLY A 117 1.54 17.08 -36.48
N VAL A 118 2.55 17.52 -35.70
CA VAL A 118 3.82 16.79 -35.53
C VAL A 118 3.80 16.02 -34.21
N GLU A 119 4.01 14.71 -34.27
CA GLU A 119 3.96 13.87 -33.07
C GLU A 119 5.35 13.57 -32.51
N ASN A 120 5.78 14.35 -31.51
CA ASN A 120 7.00 14.08 -30.76
C ASN A 120 6.69 13.61 -29.33
N PRO A 121 7.33 12.54 -28.81
CA PRO A 121 7.17 12.11 -27.43
C PRO A 121 7.68 13.21 -26.48
N LEU A 122 6.92 13.55 -25.43
CA LEU A 122 7.31 14.60 -24.49
C LEU A 122 8.55 14.22 -23.68
N ARG A 123 8.74 12.91 -23.45
CA ARG A 123 9.87 12.37 -22.71
C ARG A 123 11.15 12.50 -23.54
N GLY A 124 12.07 13.36 -23.11
CA GLY A 124 13.34 13.66 -23.80
C GLY A 124 13.25 14.79 -24.82
N HIS A 125 12.04 15.23 -25.17
CA HIS A 125 11.84 16.38 -26.06
C HIS A 125 11.97 17.68 -25.28
N LYS A 126 13.17 18.27 -25.31
CA LYS A 126 13.46 19.52 -24.61
C LYS A 126 12.87 20.71 -25.36
N LYS A 127 12.38 21.72 -24.62
CA LYS A 127 11.88 22.99 -25.20
C LYS A 127 12.87 23.62 -26.17
N SER A 128 14.18 23.58 -25.91
CA SER A 128 15.20 24.15 -26.80
C SER A 128 15.39 23.38 -28.12
N GLN A 129 14.97 22.11 -28.18
CA GLN A 129 15.06 21.25 -29.35
C GLN A 129 13.71 21.07 -30.04
N CYS A 130 12.67 21.78 -29.57
CA CYS A 130 11.36 21.81 -30.19
C CYS A 130 11.37 22.80 -31.35
N ALA A 131 11.06 22.33 -32.56
CA ALA A 131 10.91 23.19 -33.73
C ALA A 131 9.86 24.30 -33.52
N PHE A 132 8.84 24.02 -32.72
CA PHE A 132 7.76 24.94 -32.38
C PHE A 132 7.95 25.59 -31.00
N SER A 133 9.19 25.68 -30.52
CA SER A 133 9.52 26.26 -29.21
C SER A 133 9.18 27.74 -29.10
N ASN A 134 9.26 28.45 -30.22
CA ASN A 134 9.03 29.89 -30.34
C ASN A 134 7.91 30.21 -31.36
N CYS A 135 7.03 29.24 -31.69
CA CYS A 135 5.83 29.56 -32.49
C CYS A 135 4.90 30.42 -31.63
N GLU A 136 4.60 31.63 -32.08
CA GLU A 136 3.61 32.54 -31.48
C GLU A 136 2.27 32.45 -32.19
N CYS A 137 2.01 31.26 -32.70
CA CYS A 137 0.85 30.88 -33.44
C CYS A 137 -0.31 30.88 -32.43
N SER A 138 -0.97 32.03 -32.27
CA SER A 138 -2.21 32.18 -31.48
C SER A 138 -3.09 31.00 -31.82
N SER A 139 -3.50 30.23 -30.83
CA SER A 139 -4.14 28.92 -30.99
C SER A 139 -5.46 29.01 -31.77
N VAL A 140 -5.37 29.14 -33.10
CA VAL A 140 -6.44 28.82 -34.03
C VAL A 140 -6.40 27.32 -34.13
N GLY A 141 -7.40 26.67 -33.55
CA GLY A 141 -7.59 25.24 -33.67
C GLY A 141 -7.64 24.80 -35.14
N PRO A 142 -7.56 23.49 -35.41
CA PRO A 142 -7.63 22.99 -36.78
C PRO A 142 -8.92 23.50 -37.42
N LEU A 143 -8.79 24.28 -38.50
CA LEU A 143 -9.87 24.52 -39.43
C LEU A 143 -10.29 23.13 -39.96
N HIS A 144 -11.52 22.76 -39.62
CA HIS A 144 -12.21 21.59 -40.15
C HIS A 144 -12.60 21.85 -41.60
#